data_AF-W0BFR7-F1
#
_entry.id   AF-W0BFR7-F1
#
_cell.length_a   1.000
_cell.length_b   1.000
_cell.length_c   1.000
_cell.angle_alpha   90.00
_cell.angle_beta   90.00
_cell.angle_gamma   90.00
#
_symmetry.space_group_name_H-M   'P 1'
#
loop_
_entity.id
_entity.type
_entity.pdbx_description
1 polymer ?
#
loop_
_entity_poly.entity_id
_entity_poly.type
_entity_poly.pdbx_seq_one_letter_code
_entity_poly.pdbx_strand_id
1 'polypeptide(L)' 'MEHQNTRMFLVTGDKPGLLARISHIFLNEKIHLHNAKIATAGERVEDMFYLSNQDGQPLTKEQQNSLHQKLIDELSHY' A
#
# COMPACT_ATOMS: atom_id res chain seq x y z
N MET A 1 -14.03 11.08 -16.69
CA MET A 1 -13.98 11.61 -15.32
C MET A 1 -12.77 10.97 -14.67
N GLU A 2 -11.78 11.75 -14.21
CA GLU A 2 -10.66 11.18 -13.45
C GLU A 2 -11.19 10.74 -12.09
N HIS A 3 -11.19 9.43 -11.84
CA HIS A 3 -11.44 8.91 -10.50
C HIS A 3 -10.26 9.33 -9.61
N GLN A 4 -10.53 10.13 -8.58
CA GLN A 4 -9.50 10.48 -7.61
C GLN A 4 -9.13 9.20 -6.83
N ASN A 5 -7.84 8.87 -6.80
CA ASN A 5 -7.31 7.72 -6.08
C ASN A 5 -6.47 8.21 -4.89
N THR A 6 -6.45 7.44 -3.81
CA THR A 6 -5.48 7.64 -2.74
C THR A 6 -4.09 7.24 -3.24
N ARG A 7 -3.10 8.11 -3.06
CA ARG A 7 -1.71 7.79 -3.36
C ARG A 7 -0.98 7.47 -2.07
N MET A 8 -0.36 6.30 -2.02
CA MET A 8 0.47 5.87 -0.90
C MET A 8 1.93 5.77 -1.37
N PHE A 9 2.86 6.33 -0.60
CA PHE A 9 4.28 6.15 -0.80
C PHE A 9 4.84 5.31 0.34
N LEU A 10 5.58 4.26 0.02
CA LEU A 10 6.16 3.33 0.97
C LEU A 10 7.68 3.30 0.79
N VAL A 11 8.41 3.49 1.89
CA VAL A 11 9.86 3.30 1.92
C VAL A 11 10.18 2.28 2.99
N THR A 12 10.82 1.18 2.61
CA THR A 12 11.23 0.13 3.53
C THR A 12 12.45 -0.62 3.00
N GLY A 13 13.08 -1.46 3.81
CA GLY A 13 14.12 -2.37 3.34
C GLY A 13 13.54 -3.42 2.39
N ASP A 14 14.28 -3.76 1.33
CA ASP A 14 13.88 -4.82 0.41
C ASP A 14 14.00 -6.18 1.11
N LYS A 15 12.90 -6.93 1.12
CA LYS A 15 12.81 -8.24 1.78
C LYS A 15 12.05 -9.23 0.90
N PRO A 16 12.46 -10.51 0.86
CA PRO A 16 11.73 -11.53 0.15
C PRO A 16 10.24 -11.56 0.52
N GLY A 17 9.38 -11.48 -0.49
CA GLY A 17 7.92 -11.53 -0.32
C GLY A 17 7.27 -10.21 0.12
N LEU A 18 8.00 -9.10 0.16
CA LEU A 18 7.47 -7.79 0.56
C LEU A 18 6.17 -7.40 -0.18
N LEU A 19 6.19 -7.42 -1.52
CA LEU A 19 5.01 -7.07 -2.32
C LEU A 19 3.83 -8.03 -2.10
N ALA A 20 4.10 -9.31 -1.84
CA ALA A 20 3.05 -10.28 -1.56
C ALA A 20 2.36 -9.96 -0.22
N ARG A 21 3.12 -9.60 0.81
CA ARG A 21 2.58 -9.18 2.12
C ARG A 21 1.76 -7.90 2.01
N ILE A 22 2.29 -6.88 1.34
CA ILE A 22 1.56 -5.63 1.09
C ILE A 22 0.25 -5.89 0.34
N SER A 23 0.31 -6.69 -0.72
CA SER A 23 -0.88 -7.05 -1.51
C SER A 23 -1.92 -7.82 -0.68
N HIS A 24 -1.46 -8.70 0.22
CA HIS A 24 -2.35 -9.42 1.12
C HIS A 24 -3.08 -8.49 2.10
N ILE A 25 -2.40 -7.46 2.63
CA ILE A 25 -3.03 -6.42 3.46
C ILE A 25 -4.09 -5.67 2.66
N PHE A 26 -3.80 -5.25 1.43
CA PHE A 26 -4.79 -4.55 0.59
C PHE A 26 -6.04 -5.39 0.35
N LEU A 27 -5.87 -6.70 0.05
CA LEU A 27 -6.98 -7.62 -0.12
C LEU A 27 -7.83 -7.74 1.15
N ASN A 28 -7.20 -7.90 2.31
CA ASN A 28 -7.90 -8.04 3.59
C ASN A 28 -8.64 -6.75 3.99
N GLU A 29 -8.10 -5.58 3.62
CA GLU A 29 -8.73 -4.28 3.85
C GLU A 29 -9.77 -3.91 2.77
N LYS A 30 -10.01 -4.78 1.77
CA LYS A 30 -10.88 -4.51 0.62
C LYS A 30 -10.48 -3.24 -0.13
N ILE A 31 -9.17 -3.06 -0.30
CA ILE A 31 -8.56 -1.94 -1.02
C ILE A 31 -8.17 -2.43 -2.41
N HIS A 32 -8.62 -1.69 -3.42
CA HIS A 32 -8.24 -1.94 -4.80
C HIS A 32 -6.93 -1.23 -5.11
N LEU A 33 -5.96 -1.99 -5.63
CA LEU A 33 -4.74 -1.47 -6.21
C LEU A 33 -4.94 -1.23 -7.71
N HIS A 34 -4.95 0.03 -8.13
CA HIS A 34 -5.10 0.42 -9.54
C HIS A 34 -3.79 0.37 -10.30
N ASN A 35 -2.72 0.86 -9.66
CA ASN A 35 -1.40 0.92 -10.25
C ASN A 35 -0.34 0.96 -9.14
N ALA A 36 0.83 0.45 -9.45
CA ALA A 36 2.01 0.55 -8.60
C ALA A 36 3.22 0.93 -9.44
N LYS A 37 4.05 1.84 -8.92
CA LYS A 37 5.41 2.06 -9.41
C LYS A 37 6.34 1.50 -8.36
N ILE A 38 7.07 0.46 -8.75
CA ILE A 38 8.01 -0.23 -7.87
C ILE A 38 9.41 0.24 -8.23
N ALA A 39 10.17 0.69 -7.24
CA ALA A 39 11.52 1.17 -7.44
C ALA A 39 12.43 0.65 -6.32
N THR A 40 13.60 0.15 -6.69
CA THR A 40 14.61 -0.32 -5.74
C THR A 40 15.82 0.60 -5.81
N ALA A 41 16.27 1.08 -4.65
CA ALA A 41 17.45 1.90 -4.47
C ALA A 41 18.39 1.22 -3.46
N GLY A 42 19.37 0.46 -3.96
CA GLY A 42 20.24 -0.36 -3.12
C GLY A 42 19.44 -1.44 -2.39
N GLU A 43 19.46 -1.42 -1.06
CA GLU A 43 18.74 -2.37 -0.20
C GLU A 43 17.35 -1.87 0.22
N ARG A 44 16.85 -0.78 -0.37
CA ARG A 44 15.55 -0.19 -0.04
C ARG A 44 14.63 -0.23 -1.24
N VAL A 45 13.34 -0.34 -0.97
CA VAL A 45 12.29 -0.07 -1.95
C VAL A 45 11.66 1.29 -1.69
N GLU A 46 11.26 1.96 -2.76
CA GLU A 46 10.60 3.25 -2.79
C GLU A 46 9.36 3.15 -3.68
N ASP A 47 8.34 2.50 -3.16
CA ASP A 47 7.16 2.12 -3.93
C ASP A 47 6.06 3.18 -3.84
N MET A 48 5.36 3.38 -4.95
CA MET A 48 4.17 4.24 -5.03
C MET A 48 2.97 3.44 -5.47
N PHE A 49 1.90 3.46 -4.67
CA PHE A 49 0.64 2.76 -4.94
C PHE A 49 -0.50 3.74 -5.16
N TYR A 50 -1.39 3.42 -6.10
CA TYR A 50 -2.63 4.14 -6.37
C TYR A 50 -3.81 3.26 -5.96
N LEU A 51 -4.53 3.70 -4.94
CA LEU A 51 -5.48 2.89 -4.18
C LEU A 51 -6.88 3.51 -4.19
N SER A 52 -7.90 2.66 -4.12
CA SER A 52 -9.27 3.04 -3.78
C SER A 52 -9.88 2.04 -2.81
N ASN A 53 -10.97 2.42 -2.14
CA ASN A 53 -11.79 1.46 -1.42
C ASN A 53 -12.59 0.57 -2.40
N GLN A 54 -13.37 -0.36 -1.84
CA GLN A 54 -14.25 -1.29 -2.57
C GLN A 54 -15.28 -0.58 -3.48
N ASP A 55 -15.66 0.66 -3.14
CA ASP A 55 -16.64 1.45 -3.90
C ASP A 55 -15.99 2.27 -5.01
N GLY A 56 -14.68 2.10 -5.25
CA GLY A 56 -13.92 2.82 -6.27
C GLY A 56 -13.64 4.29 -5.90
N GLN A 57 -13.74 4.64 -4.61
CA GLN A 57 -13.51 5.99 -4.09
C GLN A 57 -12.16 6.09 -3.35
N PRO A 58 -11.58 7.29 -3.16
CA PRO A 58 -10.45 7.47 -2.27
C PRO A 58 -10.70 6.88 -0.89
N LEU A 59 -9.64 6.36 -0.25
CA LEU A 59 -9.69 5.89 1.12
C LEU A 59 -10.04 7.05 2.06
N THR A 60 -10.98 6.84 2.99
CA THR A 60 -11.26 7.80 4.06
C THR A 60 -10.07 7.92 5.03
N LYS A 61 -10.07 8.92 5.91
CA LYS A 61 -9.01 9.07 6.92
C LYS A 61 -8.93 7.85 7.84
N GLU A 62 -10.06 7.27 8.21
CA GLU A 62 -10.13 6.08 9.05
C GLU A 62 -9.54 4.86 8.32
N GLN A 63 -9.86 4.68 7.04
CA GLN A 63 -9.29 3.61 6.20
C GLN A 63 -7.78 3.78 6.02
N GLN A 64 -7.31 5.01 5.79
CA GLN A 64 -5.88 5.32 5.70
C GLN A 64 -5.15 4.99 7.01
N ASN A 65 -5.73 5.36 8.15
CA ASN A 65 -5.16 5.07 9.46
C ASN A 65 -5.11 3.56 9.75
N SER A 66 -6.18 2.81 9.43
CA SER A 66 -6.21 1.34 9.56
C SER A 66 -5.13 0.69 8.70
N LEU A 67 -5.05 1.08 7.42
CA LEU A 67 -4.05 0.57 6.49
C LEU A 67 -2.63 0.87 6.98
N HIS A 68 -2.38 2.10 7.43
CA HIS A 68 -1.08 2.51 7.94
C HIS A 68 -0.65 1.66 9.14
N GLN A 69 -1.54 1.46 10.12
CA GLN A 69 -1.22 0.64 11.30
C GLN A 69 -0.90 -0.81 10.90
N LYS A 70 -1.69 -1.41 10.02
CA LYS A 70 -1.45 -2.79 9.54
C LYS A 70 -0.14 -2.94 8.79
N LEU A 71 0.23 -1.96 7.97
CA LEU A 71 1.52 -1.96 7.26
C LEU A 71 2.68 -1.83 8.24
N ILE A 72 2.56 -0.96 9.25
CA ILE A 72 3.59 -0.83 10.29
C ILE A 72 3.71 -2.15 11.07
N ASP A 73 2.59 -2.73 11.49
CA ASP A 73 2.60 -3.98 12.25
C ASP A 73 3.21 -5.12 11.41
N GLU A 74 2.83 -5.31 10.15
CA GLU A 74 3.38 -6.38 9.32
C GLU A 74 4.87 -6.18 9.00
N LEU A 75 5.29 -4.94 8.72
CA LEU A 75 6.63 -4.66 8.21
C LEU A 75 7.68 -4.39 9.31
N SER A 76 7.25 -4.09 10.53
CA SER A 76 8.15 -3.82 11.68
C SER A 76 8.63 -5.08 12.41
N HIS A 77 7.98 -6.23 12.20
CA HIS A 77 8.34 -7.50 12.85
C HIS A 77 9.44 -8.28 12.14
N TYR A 78 10.20 -7.63 11.24
CA TYR A 78 11.28 -8.24 10.47
C TYR A 78 12.49 -7.33 10.40
#